data_AF-A0ABD0NMA3-F1
#
_entry.id   AF-A0ABD0NMA3-F1
#
_cell.length_a   1.000
_cell.length_b   1.000
_cell.length_c   1.000
_cell.angle_alpha   90.00
_cell.angle_beta   90.00
_cell.angle_gamma   90.00
#
_symmetry.space_group_name_H-M   'P 1'
#
loop_
_entity.id
_entity.type
_entity.pdbx_description
1 polymer ?
#
loop_
_entity_poly.entity_id
_entity_poly.type
_entity_poly.pdbx_seq_one_letter_code
_entity_poly.pdbx_strand_id
1 'polypeptide(L)'
;KQVMSTKADAERDGVKVPTTLAEYCIQTKVPSHDSSSDLLYDDLYDDDIEEEDDDDDEAEASGIGSEMAGDCFGDEDDSGNEES
;
A
#
# COMPACT_ATOMS: atom_id res chain seq x y z
N LYS A 1 5.42 19.23 19.11
CA LYS A 1 5.88 19.48 17.72
C LYS A 1 6.53 18.20 17.20
N GLN A 2 5.78 17.35 16.50
CA GLN A 2 6.23 16.01 16.13
C GLN A 2 7.35 16.04 15.07
N VAL A 3 7.20 16.83 14.01
CA VAL A 3 8.17 16.93 12.89
C VAL A 3 9.57 17.38 13.34
N MET A 4 9.66 18.22 14.38
CA MET A 4 10.97 18.66 14.89
C MET A 4 11.64 17.59 15.76
N SER A 5 10.86 16.70 16.36
CA SER A 5 11.37 15.61 17.20
C SER A 5 12.18 14.62 16.37
N THR A 6 11.67 14.27 15.19
CA THR A 6 12.27 13.24 14.31
C THR A 6 13.56 13.68 13.63
N LYS A 7 13.92 14.97 13.74
CA LYS A 7 15.14 15.50 13.12
C LYS A 7 16.41 14.87 13.72
N ALA A 8 16.48 14.74 15.04
CA ALA A 8 17.64 14.19 15.73
C ALA A 8 17.82 12.69 15.40
N ASP A 9 16.71 11.97 15.25
CA ASP A 9 16.73 10.55 14.90
C ASP A 9 17.24 10.33 13.49
N ALA A 10 16.73 11.10 12.52
CA ALA A 10 17.21 11.04 11.14
C ALA A 10 18.73 11.35 11.03
N GLU A 11 19.23 12.31 11.81
CA GLU A 11 20.66 12.63 11.86
C GLU A 11 21.50 11.50 12.45
N ARG A 12 21.00 10.83 13.50
CA ARG A 12 21.66 9.68 14.13
C ARG A 12 21.73 8.48 13.20
N ASP A 13 20.68 8.27 12.41
CA ASP A 13 20.56 7.17 11.46
C ASP A 13 21.30 7.46 10.14
N GLY A 14 21.86 8.67 9.98
CA GLY A 14 22.51 9.11 8.74
C GLY A 14 21.52 9.27 7.58
N VAL A 15 20.22 9.37 7.87
CA VAL A 15 19.15 9.48 6.89
C VAL A 15 18.90 10.96 6.59
N LYS A 16 19.10 11.36 5.33
CA LYS A 16 18.73 12.70 4.87
C LYS A 16 17.26 12.71 4.44
N VAL A 17 16.42 13.40 5.19
CA VAL A 17 14.99 13.57 4.84
C VAL A 17 14.88 14.48 3.60
N PRO A 18 14.25 14.02 2.51
CA PRO A 18 14.04 14.84 1.31
C PRO A 18 13.05 15.96 1.61
N THR A 19 13.39 17.18 1.17
CA THR A 19 12.54 18.36 1.34
C THR A 19 11.95 18.86 0.03
N THR A 20 12.29 18.19 -1.07
CA THR A 20 11.80 18.48 -2.41
C THR A 20 11.25 17.21 -3.05
N LEU A 21 10.31 17.36 -3.99
CA LEU A 21 9.76 16.23 -4.74
C LEU A 21 10.84 15.50 -5.54
N ALA A 22 11.81 16.22 -6.10
CA ALA A 22 12.90 15.61 -6.85
C ALA A 22 13.82 14.74 -5.98
N GLU A 23 14.04 15.12 -4.71
CA GLU A 23 14.80 14.29 -3.77
C GLU A 23 13.98 13.11 -3.24
N TYR A 24 12.65 13.26 -3.15
CA TYR A 24 11.75 12.18 -2.73
C TYR A 24 11.55 11.13 -3.83
N CYS A 25 11.46 11.56 -5.09
CA CYS A 25 11.27 10.68 -6.24
C CYS A 25 12.60 10.08 -6.70
N ILE A 26 12.89 8.84 -6.27
CA ILE A 26 14.06 8.11 -6.72
C ILE A 26 13.85 7.69 -8.19
N GLN A 27 14.50 8.40 -9.10
CA GLN A 27 14.56 7.98 -10.49
C GLN A 27 15.67 6.95 -10.65
N THR A 28 15.30 5.67 -10.65
CA THR A 28 16.23 4.60 -11.02
C THR A 28 16.58 4.76 -12.50
N LYS A 29 17.88 4.72 -12.82
CA LYS A 29 18.29 4.55 -14.21
C LYS A 29 17.89 3.13 -14.58
N VAL A 30 16.97 3.01 -15.53
CA VAL A 30 16.69 1.73 -16.17
C VAL A 30 18.04 1.23 -16.73
N PRO A 31 18.49 0.02 -16.37
CA PRO A 31 19.63 -0.60 -17.04
C PRO A 31 19.41 -0.52 -18.54
N SER A 32 20.47 -0.34 -19.32
CA SER A 32 20.39 -0.33 -20.78
C SER A 32 19.48 -1.48 -21.25
N HIS A 33 18.56 -1.18 -22.17
CA HIS A 33 17.47 -2.03 -22.67
C HIS A 33 17.95 -3.28 -23.46
N ASP A 34 19.10 -3.85 -23.08
CA ASP A 34 19.68 -5.08 -23.61
C ASP A 34 19.18 -6.32 -22.86
N SER A 35 18.28 -6.15 -21.88
CA SER A 35 17.65 -7.25 -21.13
C SER A 35 16.15 -7.03 -21.02
N SER A 36 15.46 -7.38 -22.12
CA SER A 36 14.10 -7.96 -22.17
C SER A 36 13.18 -7.71 -20.96
N SER A 37 12.73 -6.47 -20.74
CA SER A 37 11.68 -6.16 -19.75
C SER A 37 10.36 -5.73 -20.38
N ASP A 38 10.20 -5.90 -21.69
CA ASP A 38 9.01 -5.49 -22.47
C ASP A 38 7.96 -6.61 -22.58
N LEU A 39 7.98 -7.59 -21.67
CA LEU A 39 7.08 -8.76 -21.67
C LEU A 39 6.17 -8.83 -20.44
N LEU A 40 6.19 -7.82 -19.56
CA LEU A 40 5.42 -7.88 -18.31
C LEU A 40 3.99 -7.33 -18.43
N TYR A 41 3.65 -6.69 -19.54
CA TYR A 41 2.40 -5.95 -19.72
C TYR A 41 1.56 -6.37 -20.94
N ASP A 42 2.09 -7.23 -21.80
CA ASP A 42 1.36 -7.68 -23.01
C ASP A 42 0.35 -8.80 -22.71
N ASP A 43 0.50 -9.52 -21.59
CA ASP A 43 -0.36 -10.66 -21.22
C ASP A 43 -1.56 -10.27 -20.32
N LEU A 44 -1.70 -8.98 -19.96
CA LEU A 44 -2.74 -8.54 -19.01
C LEU A 44 -4.07 -8.17 -19.70
N TYR A 45 -4.06 -8.05 -21.02
CA TYR A 45 -5.23 -7.84 -21.86
C TYR A 45 -5.33 -9.01 -22.83
N ASP A 46 -5.52 -10.21 -22.28
CA ASP A 46 -5.99 -11.34 -23.07
C ASP A 46 -7.42 -11.00 -23.50
N ASP A 47 -7.65 -10.89 -24.80
CA ASP A 47 -8.88 -10.46 -25.46
C ASP A 47 -10.07 -11.44 -25.26
N ASP A 48 -10.02 -12.26 -24.21
CA ASP A 48 -10.94 -13.33 -23.84
C ASP A 48 -11.93 -12.91 -22.73
N ILE A 49 -12.11 -11.60 -22.49
CA ILE A 49 -13.33 -11.14 -21.82
C ILE A 49 -14.46 -11.23 -22.86
N GLU A 50 -15.05 -12.42 -22.98
CA GLU A 50 -16.34 -12.55 -23.65
C GLU A 50 -17.28 -11.52 -23.00
N GLU A 51 -17.77 -10.56 -23.81
CA GLU A 51 -18.89 -9.70 -23.45
C GLU A 51 -20.05 -10.65 -23.11
N GLU A 52 -20.17 -11.03 -21.83
CA GLU A 52 -21.31 -11.81 -21.34
C GLU A 52 -22.52 -10.90 -21.54
N ASP A 53 -23.34 -11.31 -22.52
CA ASP A 53 -24.53 -10.65 -23.02
C ASP A 53 -25.36 -10.06 -21.86
N ASP A 54 -25.71 -8.79 -22.00
CA ASP A 54 -26.51 -7.98 -21.09
C ASP A 54 -27.97 -8.48 -21.07
N ASP A 55 -28.21 -9.64 -20.44
CA ASP A 55 -29.55 -10.17 -20.16
C ASP A 55 -29.78 -10.28 -18.63
N ASP A 56 -30.10 -9.12 -18.05
CA ASP A 56 -31.17 -8.88 -17.06
C ASP A 56 -31.51 -10.03 -16.08
N ASP A 57 -31.13 -9.88 -14.80
CA ASP A 57 -32.03 -10.20 -13.67
C ASP A 57 -31.49 -9.69 -12.32
N GLU A 58 -32.16 -8.66 -11.81
CA GLU A 58 -32.19 -8.20 -10.43
C GLU A 58 -32.22 -9.35 -9.40
N ALA A 59 -31.14 -9.55 -8.64
CA ALA A 59 -31.17 -10.37 -7.43
C ALA A 59 -30.22 -9.84 -6.35
N GLU A 60 -30.73 -8.85 -5.62
CA GLU A 60 -30.61 -8.72 -4.16
C GLU A 60 -29.20 -8.58 -3.57
N ALA A 61 -28.86 -7.32 -3.32
CA ALA A 61 -28.01 -6.92 -2.22
C ALA A 61 -28.48 -7.54 -0.88
N SER A 62 -27.87 -8.64 -0.46
CA SER A 62 -27.91 -9.17 0.90
C SER A 62 -26.73 -10.12 1.10
N GLY A 63 -25.83 -9.99 2.06
CA GLY A 63 -25.74 -9.05 3.14
C GLY A 63 -24.33 -9.12 3.70
N ILE A 64 -23.90 -7.99 4.23
CA ILE A 64 -22.85 -7.86 5.23
C ILE A 64 -23.06 -8.87 6.38
N GLY A 65 -22.57 -10.10 6.22
CA GLY A 65 -22.51 -11.13 7.25
C GLY A 65 -21.31 -10.88 8.15
N SER A 66 -21.37 -9.81 8.93
CA SER A 66 -20.46 -9.51 10.03
C SER A 66 -20.49 -10.66 11.06
N GLU A 67 -19.63 -11.67 10.89
CA GLU A 67 -19.18 -12.53 11.99
C GLU A 67 -18.02 -11.88 12.75
N MET A 68 -18.21 -10.60 13.09
CA MET A 68 -17.55 -9.92 14.19
C MET A 68 -18.34 -10.21 15.47
N ALA A 69 -18.00 -11.30 16.15
CA ALA A 69 -18.20 -11.43 17.60
C ALA A 69 -17.28 -12.51 18.18
N GLY A 70 -16.00 -12.48 17.76
CA GLY A 70 -14.92 -13.11 18.49
C GLY A 70 -14.59 -12.25 19.71
N ASP A 71 -15.19 -12.63 20.84
CA ASP A 71 -14.90 -12.22 22.20
C ASP A 71 -13.39 -12.34 22.51
N CYS A 72 -12.59 -11.26 22.36
CA CYS A 72 -11.19 -11.25 22.84
C CYS A 72 -10.50 -9.88 23.01
N PHE A 73 -11.22 -8.77 23.18
CA PHE A 73 -10.57 -7.50 23.55
C PHE A 73 -11.09 -6.98 24.90
N GLY A 74 -10.91 -7.81 25.91
CA GLY A 74 -10.86 -7.40 27.30
C GLY A 74 -9.48 -7.74 27.86
N ASP A 75 -8.56 -6.79 27.78
CA ASP A 75 -7.44 -6.54 28.71
C ASP A 75 -6.83 -5.20 28.25
N GLU A 76 -7.30 -4.08 28.80
CA GLU A 76 -6.59 -3.37 29.87
C GLU A 76 -5.33 -2.66 29.34
N ASP A 77 -5.51 -1.39 28.97
CA ASP A 77 -4.57 -0.27 29.14
C ASP A 77 -3.06 -0.62 29.29
N ASP A 78 -2.44 -1.24 28.29
CA ASP A 78 -0.98 -1.20 28.17
C ASP A 78 -0.58 0.08 27.42
N SER A 79 -0.84 1.21 28.09
CA SER A 79 -0.30 2.52 27.73
C SER A 79 1.20 2.51 28.00
N GLY A 80 1.94 1.73 27.20
CA GLY A 80 3.39 1.61 27.22
C GLY A 80 4.05 2.97 26.98
N ASN A 81 4.31 3.68 28.08
CA ASN A 81 5.23 4.80 28.16
C ASN A 81 6.41 4.39 29.05
N GLU A 82 7.24 3.51 28.51
CA GLU A 82 8.65 3.38 28.82
C GLU A 82 9.32 3.34 27.44
N GLU A 83 10.27 4.20 27.09
CA GLU A 83 11.43 4.62 27.83
C GLU A 83 12.05 5.88 27.18
N SER A 84 12.87 6.57 27.99
CA SER A 84 13.38 7.94 27.81
C SER A 84 14.41 8.15 26.69
#